data_AF-A0A1N6HE32-F1
#
_entry.id   AF-A0A1N6HE32-F1
#
_cell.length_a   1.000
_cell.length_b   1.000
_cell.length_c   1.000
_cell.angle_alpha   90.00
_cell.angle_beta   90.00
_cell.angle_gamma   90.00
#
_symmetry.space_group_name_H-M   'P 1'
#
loop_
_entity.id
_entity.type
_entity.pdbx_description
1 polymer ?
#
loop_
_entity_poly.entity_id
_entity_poly.type
_entity_poly.pdbx_seq_one_letter_code
_entity_poly.pdbx_strand_id
1 'polypeptide(L)'
;MKDLIKESISDLKKSDGFVYVTAEGEKIDLHEAAAKGIAVTPVNPKSEVIKKLEAAGLDLTDSKFLNDLNELISLLSGSGSTKGKSGKRRTFSDSEKSKIVEEWKKVEAAGKKTKAAFAREIGVGYQTFINWLRD
;
A
#
# COMPACT_ATOMS: atom_id res chain seq x y z
N MET A 1 -5.14 -2.02 24.05
CA MET A 1 -5.08 -1.97 22.56
C MET A 1 -3.81 -1.29 22.04
N LYS A 2 -3.47 -0.07 22.48
CA LYS A 2 -2.19 0.58 22.11
C LYS A 2 -0.96 -0.25 22.49
N ASP A 3 -0.98 -0.85 23.69
CA ASP A 3 0.15 -1.66 24.17
C ASP A 3 0.24 -3.01 23.45
N LEU A 4 -0.90 -3.64 23.13
CA LEU A 4 -0.96 -4.85 22.31
C LEU A 4 -0.33 -4.64 20.92
N ILE A 5 -0.61 -3.50 20.28
CA ILE A 5 -0.01 -3.16 18.97
C ILE A 5 1.50 -2.96 19.12
N LYS A 6 1.95 -2.25 20.16
CA LYS A 6 3.40 -2.05 20.42
C LYS A 6 4.13 -3.35 20.70
N GLU A 7 3.55 -4.23 21.51
CA GLU A 7 4.09 -5.56 21.82
C GLU A 7 4.18 -6.42 20.55
N SER A 8 3.10 -6.45 19.76
CA SER A 8 3.06 -7.18 18.48
C SER A 8 4.12 -6.70 17.49
N ILE A 9 4.34 -5.38 17.39
CA ILE A 9 5.40 -4.80 16.56
C ILE A 9 6.79 -5.19 17.09
N SER A 10 6.99 -5.15 18.41
CA SER A 10 8.24 -5.55 19.04
C SER A 10 8.56 -7.02 18.78
N ASP A 11 7.57 -7.90 18.96
CA ASP A 11 7.71 -9.34 18.69
C ASP A 11 8.08 -9.59 17.22
N LEU A 12 7.39 -8.97 16.28
CA LEU A 12 7.68 -9.12 14.84
C LEU A 12 9.02 -8.52 14.40
N LYS A 13 9.49 -7.43 15.03
CA LYS A 13 10.77 -6.79 14.69
C LYS A 13 11.99 -7.48 15.31
N LYS A 14 11.80 -8.15 16.45
CA LYS A 14 12.89 -8.86 17.14
C LYS A 14 13.12 -10.26 16.58
N SER A 15 12.16 -10.81 15.85
CA SER A 15 12.18 -12.18 15.36
C SER A 15 12.06 -12.24 13.83
N ASP A 16 13.19 -12.08 13.14
CA ASP A 16 13.31 -12.43 11.72
C ASP A 16 13.30 -13.96 11.49
N GLY A 17 13.20 -14.77 12.54
CA GLY A 17 13.17 -16.23 12.51
C GLY A 17 12.12 -16.85 13.45
N PHE A 18 12.17 -18.18 13.60
CA PHE A 18 11.30 -18.92 14.52
C PHE A 18 11.61 -18.59 15.98
N VAL A 19 10.58 -18.45 16.79
CA VAL A 19 10.70 -18.36 18.25
C VAL A 19 10.58 -19.76 18.82
N TYR A 20 11.51 -20.17 19.67
CA TYR A 20 11.50 -21.50 20.28
C TYR A 20 10.78 -21.45 21.61
N VAL A 21 9.83 -22.36 21.79
CA VAL A 21 8.96 -22.39 22.97
C VAL A 21 9.10 -23.74 23.65
N THR A 22 9.21 -23.73 24.98
CA THR A 22 9.26 -24.95 25.80
C THR A 22 7.88 -25.61 25.88
N ALA A 23 7.80 -26.83 26.41
CA ALA A 23 6.52 -27.52 26.65
C ALA A 23 5.57 -26.74 27.58
N GLU A 24 6.10 -25.79 28.35
CA GLU A 24 5.37 -24.95 29.30
C GLU A 24 4.87 -23.65 28.67
N GLY A 25 5.21 -23.39 27.39
CA GLY A 25 4.81 -22.16 26.69
C GLY A 25 5.78 -20.99 26.89
N GLU A 26 6.94 -21.21 27.53
CA GLU A 26 7.94 -20.16 27.73
C GLU A 26 8.85 -20.00 26.51
N LYS A 27 9.06 -18.75 26.09
CA LYS A 27 9.99 -18.41 25.01
C LYS A 27 11.42 -18.56 25.53
N ILE A 28 12.25 -19.35 24.86
CA ILE A 28 13.65 -19.59 25.21
C ILE A 28 14.54 -19.51 23.97
N ASP A 29 15.79 -19.09 24.15
CA ASP A 29 16.79 -19.17 23.08
C ASP A 29 17.18 -20.63 22.80
N LEU A 30 17.40 -20.96 21.53
CA LEU A 30 17.75 -22.32 21.12
C LEU A 30 19.05 -22.81 21.78
N HIS A 31 20.03 -21.93 21.95
CA HIS A 31 21.31 -22.27 22.55
C HIS A 31 21.17 -22.54 24.05
N GLU A 32 20.34 -21.75 24.73
CA GLU A 32 20.05 -21.94 26.15
C GLU A 32 19.22 -23.20 26.40
N ALA A 33 18.26 -23.51 25.53
CA ALA A 33 17.50 -24.75 25.58
C ALA A 33 18.39 -25.98 25.38
N ALA A 34 19.31 -25.94 24.41
CA ALA A 34 20.27 -27.01 24.15
C ALA A 34 21.22 -27.23 25.34
N ALA A 35 21.72 -26.15 25.96
CA ALA A 35 22.58 -26.23 27.13
C ALA A 35 21.87 -26.82 28.36
N LYS A 36 20.57 -26.60 28.50
CA LYS A 36 19.73 -27.13 29.60
C LYS A 36 19.07 -28.47 29.27
N GLY A 37 19.23 -29.00 28.05
CA GLY A 37 18.57 -30.23 27.61
C GLY A 37 17.04 -30.12 27.51
N ILE A 38 16.50 -28.91 27.33
CA ILE A 38 15.07 -28.64 27.26
C ILE A 38 14.58 -28.82 25.82
N ALA A 39 13.57 -29.67 25.62
CA ALA A 39 12.92 -29.82 24.33
C ALA A 39 12.13 -28.55 23.98
N VAL A 40 12.37 -28.00 22.80
CA VAL A 40 11.72 -26.79 22.31
C VAL A 40 11.08 -27.01 20.96
N THR A 41 9.97 -26.31 20.73
CA THR A 41 9.24 -26.34 19.47
C THR A 41 9.40 -24.99 18.76
N PRO A 42 9.79 -24.97 17.47
CA PRO A 42 9.82 -23.72 16.70
C PRO A 42 8.40 -23.27 16.39
N VAL A 43 8.06 -22.05 16.80
CA VAL A 43 6.78 -21.40 16.52
C VAL A 43 7.02 -20.16 15.67
N ASN A 44 6.13 -19.94 14.69
CA ASN A 44 6.20 -18.75 13.86
C ASN A 44 5.59 -17.54 14.62
N PRO A 45 6.38 -16.52 14.97
CA PRO A 45 5.91 -15.35 15.71
C PRO A 45 4.77 -14.61 15.00
N LYS A 46 4.71 -14.66 13.66
CA LYS A 46 3.60 -14.09 12.89
C LYS A 46 2.27 -14.76 13.22
N SER A 47 2.27 -16.08 13.37
CA SER A 47 1.04 -16.83 13.68
C SER A 47 0.51 -16.54 15.09
N GLU A 48 1.40 -16.34 16.06
CA GLU A 48 0.99 -15.95 17.43
C GLU A 48 0.42 -14.54 17.46
N VAL A 49 1.07 -13.60 16.77
CA VAL A 49 0.61 -12.21 16.70
C VAL A 49 -0.74 -12.12 15.99
N ILE A 50 -0.96 -12.87 14.91
CA ILE A 50 -2.26 -12.96 14.23
C ILE A 50 -3.34 -13.44 15.22
N LYS A 51 -3.11 -14.54 15.94
CA LYS A 51 -4.07 -15.05 16.94
C LYS A 51 -4.34 -14.04 18.07
N LYS A 52 -3.31 -13.36 18.57
CA LYS A 52 -3.45 -12.32 19.60
C LYS A 52 -4.31 -11.14 19.10
N LEU A 53 -4.14 -10.75 17.85
CA LEU A 53 -4.89 -9.65 17.23
C LEU A 53 -6.33 -10.06 16.91
N GLU A 54 -6.54 -11.27 16.38
CA GLU A 54 -7.87 -11.86 16.16
C GLU A 54 -8.67 -11.95 17.46
N ALA A 55 -8.05 -12.44 18.55
CA ALA A 55 -8.68 -12.50 19.87
C ALA A 55 -9.09 -11.12 20.42
N ALA A 56 -8.41 -10.05 19.97
CA ALA A 56 -8.75 -8.67 20.29
C ALA A 56 -9.77 -8.05 19.31
N GLY A 57 -10.33 -8.83 18.39
CA GLY A 57 -11.28 -8.37 17.37
C GLY A 57 -10.63 -7.66 16.18
N LEU A 58 -9.31 -7.75 16.03
CA LEU A 58 -8.54 -7.20 14.91
C LEU A 58 -8.18 -8.34 13.96
N ASP A 59 -9.15 -8.77 13.16
CA ASP A 59 -8.89 -9.74 12.09
C ASP A 59 -8.17 -9.07 10.93
N LEU A 60 -6.84 -9.12 10.98
CA LEU A 60 -5.98 -8.56 9.94
C LEU A 60 -5.90 -9.46 8.70
N THR A 61 -6.63 -10.58 8.64
CA THR A 61 -6.73 -11.43 7.46
C THR A 61 -7.92 -11.04 6.58
N ASP A 62 -8.95 -10.40 7.15
CA ASP A 62 -10.08 -9.89 6.39
C ASP A 62 -9.74 -8.59 5.64
N SER A 63 -9.59 -8.72 4.32
CA SER A 63 -9.36 -7.61 3.41
C SER A 63 -10.41 -6.50 3.49
N LYS A 64 -11.67 -6.82 3.80
CA LYS A 64 -12.75 -5.84 3.92
C LYS A 64 -12.58 -5.03 5.20
N PHE A 65 -12.38 -5.69 6.34
CA PHE A 65 -12.06 -5.04 7.60
C PHE A 65 -10.84 -4.12 7.49
N LEU A 66 -9.77 -4.56 6.83
CA LEU A 66 -8.60 -3.72 6.60
C LEU A 66 -8.91 -2.47 5.77
N ASN A 67 -9.75 -2.58 4.75
CA ASN A 67 -10.17 -1.43 3.94
C ASN A 67 -10.99 -0.44 4.78
N ASP A 68 -11.97 -0.93 5.53
CA ASP A 68 -12.83 -0.10 6.40
C ASP A 68 -12.00 0.58 7.50
N LEU A 69 -11.03 -0.13 8.10
CA LEU A 69 -10.11 0.41 9.09
C LEU A 69 -9.20 1.50 8.50
N ASN A 70 -8.66 1.28 7.30
CA ASN A 70 -7.84 2.29 6.61
C ASN A 70 -8.67 3.52 6.24
N GLU A 71 -9.93 3.34 5.82
CA GLU A 71 -10.85 4.44 5.54
C GLU A 71 -11.16 5.25 6.81
N LEU A 72 -11.45 4.57 7.93
CA LEU A 72 -11.65 5.22 9.22
C LEU A 72 -10.41 6.04 9.65
N ILE A 73 -9.22 5.46 9.55
CA ILE A 73 -7.96 6.15 9.86
C ILE A 73 -7.77 7.36 8.94
N SER A 74 -8.06 7.23 7.65
CA SER A 74 -7.99 8.31 6.67
C SER A 74 -8.95 9.46 7.01
N LEU A 75 -10.18 9.16 7.40
CA LEU A 75 -11.18 10.16 7.80
C LEU A 75 -10.80 10.86 9.11
N LEU A 76 -10.32 10.11 10.11
CA LEU A 76 -9.96 10.65 11.43
C LEU A 76 -8.66 11.45 11.43
N SER A 77 -7.67 11.03 10.64
CA SER A 77 -6.37 11.72 10.55
C SER A 77 -6.42 12.99 9.71
N GLY A 78 -7.57 13.34 9.13
CA GLY A 78 -7.70 14.47 8.21
C GLY A 78 -6.93 14.28 6.90
N SER A 79 -6.35 13.09 6.67
CA SER A 79 -5.83 12.66 5.37
C SER A 79 -7.03 12.25 4.52
N GLY A 80 -7.89 13.21 4.20
CA GLY A 80 -9.15 12.99 3.50
C GLY A 80 -8.91 12.17 2.24
N SER A 81 -9.61 11.03 2.14
CA SER A 81 -9.82 10.26 0.91
C SER A 81 -8.65 10.32 -0.10
N THR A 82 -7.45 9.91 0.32
CA THR A 82 -6.43 9.50 -0.65
C THR A 82 -6.79 8.10 -1.12
N LYS A 83 -7.86 8.08 -1.93
CA LYS A 83 -8.15 7.07 -2.94
C LYS A 83 -6.83 6.49 -3.41
N GLY A 84 -6.70 5.19 -3.22
CA GLY A 84 -5.51 4.44 -3.52
C GLY A 84 -4.87 4.90 -4.82
N LYS A 85 -3.55 4.92 -4.78
CA LYS A 85 -2.57 5.09 -5.85
C LYS A 85 -2.86 4.15 -7.03
N SER A 86 -3.98 4.40 -7.69
CA SER A 86 -4.37 3.95 -9.00
C SER A 86 -4.40 5.25 -9.77
N GLY A 87 -3.47 5.40 -10.71
CA GLY A 87 -3.25 6.65 -11.44
C GLY A 87 -4.60 7.22 -11.88
N LYS A 88 -4.98 8.35 -11.25
CA LYS A 88 -6.15 9.11 -11.65
C LYS A 88 -5.83 9.61 -13.05
N ARG A 89 -6.13 8.80 -14.06
CA ARG A 89 -6.13 9.22 -15.47
C ARG A 89 -6.95 10.49 -15.47
N ARG A 90 -6.27 11.61 -15.69
CA ARG A 90 -6.90 12.92 -15.77
C ARG A 90 -7.97 12.78 -16.85
N THR A 91 -9.23 12.83 -16.45
CA THR A 91 -10.37 12.77 -17.36
C THR A 91 -10.57 14.16 -17.90
N PHE A 92 -10.45 14.33 -19.22
CA PHE A 92 -10.65 15.60 -19.89
C PHE A 92 -12.08 15.66 -20.41
N SER A 93 -12.79 16.73 -20.07
CA SER A 93 -14.09 17.06 -20.67
C SER A 93 -13.92 17.45 -22.14
N ASP A 94 -15.01 17.39 -22.93
CA ASP A 94 -14.94 17.68 -24.37
C ASP A 94 -14.55 19.14 -24.67
N SER A 95 -14.87 20.07 -23.75
CA SER A 95 -14.45 21.47 -23.84
C SER A 95 -12.94 21.63 -23.62
N GLU A 96 -12.34 20.86 -22.72
CA GLU A 96 -10.89 20.84 -22.50
C GLU A 96 -10.15 20.20 -23.68
N LYS A 97 -10.68 19.09 -24.22
CA LYS A 97 -10.11 18.46 -25.44
C LYS A 97 -10.06 19.45 -26.60
N SER A 98 -11.16 20.18 -26.84
CA SER A 98 -11.25 21.16 -27.92
C SER A 98 -10.19 22.26 -27.80
N LYS A 99 -10.00 22.80 -26.59
CA LYS A 99 -8.95 23.80 -26.31
C LYS A 99 -7.55 23.25 -26.54
N ILE A 100 -7.28 22.02 -26.09
CA ILE A 100 -5.99 21.36 -26.25
C ILE A 100 -5.67 21.12 -27.74
N VAL A 101 -6.66 20.73 -28.54
CA VAL A 101 -6.50 20.53 -29.99
C VAL A 101 -6.28 21.86 -30.72
N GLU A 102 -6.95 22.95 -30.31
CA GLU A 102 -6.71 24.28 -30.87
C GLU A 102 -5.31 24.81 -30.54
N GLU A 103 -4.85 24.63 -29.29
CA GLU A 103 -3.49 24.98 -28.89
C GLU A 103 -2.47 24.15 -29.66
N TRP A 104 -2.72 22.86 -29.87
CA TRP A 104 -1.87 22.03 -30.72
C TRP A 104 -1.74 22.60 -32.14
N LYS A 105 -2.84 22.98 -32.80
CA LYS A 105 -2.79 23.56 -34.15
C LYS A 105 -1.94 24.83 -34.21
N LYS A 106 -1.97 25.66 -33.16
CA LYS A 106 -1.11 26.86 -33.06
C LYS A 106 0.37 26.50 -32.87
N VAL A 107 0.65 25.49 -32.03
CA VAL A 107 2.03 25.02 -31.76
C VAL A 107 2.63 24.30 -32.97
N GLU A 108 1.81 23.54 -33.72
CA GLU A 108 2.17 22.87 -34.98
C GLU A 108 2.48 23.89 -36.08
N ALA A 109 1.62 24.91 -36.23
CA ALA A 109 1.87 26.01 -37.18
C ALA A 109 3.15 26.81 -36.85
N ALA A 110 3.50 26.91 -35.56
CA ALA A 110 4.73 27.55 -35.12
C ALA A 110 5.98 26.64 -35.23
N GLY A 111 5.80 25.33 -35.49
CA GLY A 111 6.89 24.34 -35.58
C GLY A 111 7.66 24.13 -34.28
N LYS A 112 7.11 24.57 -33.13
CA LYS A 112 7.88 24.70 -31.88
C LYS A 112 8.00 23.41 -31.08
N LYS A 113 7.07 22.45 -31.22
CA LYS A 113 7.04 21.22 -30.41
C LYS A 113 6.53 20.02 -31.21
N THR A 114 6.99 18.82 -30.86
CA THR A 114 6.47 17.56 -31.41
C THR A 114 5.19 17.14 -30.68
N LYS A 115 4.34 16.35 -31.35
CA LYS A 115 3.08 15.79 -30.79
C LYS A 115 3.32 15.05 -29.47
N ALA A 116 4.44 14.35 -29.36
CA ALA A 116 4.83 13.61 -28.17
C ALA A 116 5.25 14.52 -27.01
N ALA A 117 5.99 15.61 -27.29
CA ALA A 117 6.40 16.57 -26.27
C ALA A 117 5.19 17.32 -25.69
N PHE A 118 4.28 17.75 -26.57
CA PHE A 118 3.05 18.44 -26.18
C PHE A 118 2.10 17.56 -25.36
N ALA A 119 1.88 16.31 -25.77
CA ALA A 119 1.04 15.38 -25.01
C ALA A 119 1.58 15.14 -23.59
N ARG A 120 2.92 15.00 -23.44
CA ARG A 120 3.56 14.83 -22.13
C ARG A 120 3.41 16.06 -21.23
N GLU A 121 3.55 17.25 -21.80
CA GLU A 121 3.42 18.52 -21.07
C GLU A 121 2.01 18.71 -20.49
N ILE A 122 0.98 18.27 -21.21
CA ILE A 122 -0.43 18.35 -20.78
C ILE A 122 -0.79 17.18 -19.85
N GLY A 123 0.07 16.16 -19.76
CA GLY A 123 -0.17 14.95 -18.98
C GLY A 123 -1.18 14.01 -19.65
N VAL A 124 -1.30 14.06 -20.97
CA VAL A 124 -2.12 13.17 -21.79
C VAL A 124 -1.24 12.07 -22.39
N GLY A 125 -1.73 10.84 -22.38
CA GLY A 125 -1.04 9.75 -23.08
C GLY A 125 -0.96 10.04 -24.58
N TYR A 126 0.20 9.83 -25.20
CA TYR A 126 0.42 10.12 -26.63
C TYR A 126 -0.66 9.51 -27.53
N GLN A 127 -1.02 8.25 -27.30
CA GLN A 127 -2.06 7.57 -28.08
C GLN A 127 -3.45 8.23 -27.93
N THR A 128 -3.79 8.67 -26.72
CA THR A 128 -5.04 9.38 -26.44
C THR A 128 -5.08 10.72 -27.17
N PHE A 129 -3.97 11.45 -27.14
CA PHE A 129 -3.85 12.73 -27.83
C PHE A 129 -3.94 12.59 -29.36
N ILE A 130 -3.30 11.56 -29.95
CA ILE A 130 -3.40 11.29 -31.39
C ILE A 130 -4.83 10.94 -31.80
N ASN A 131 -5.57 10.20 -30.97
CA ASN A 131 -6.97 9.89 -31.25
C ASN A 131 -7.83 11.17 -31.28
N TRP A 132 -7.59 12.13 -30.38
CA TRP A 132 -8.29 13.43 -30.39
C TRP A 132 -7.98 14.32 -31.59
N LEU A 133 -6.86 14.09 -32.28
CA LEU A 133 -6.52 14.82 -33.51
C LEU A 133 -7.15 14.19 -34.76
N ARG A 134 -7.62 12.95 -34.66
CA ARG A 134 -8.21 12.19 -35.76
C ARG A 134 -9.74 12.30 -35.79
N ASP A 135 -10.34 12.44 -34.62
CA ASP A 135 -11.76 12.82 -34.44
C ASP A 135 -11.97 14.31 -34.79
#